data_AF-A0A7Y5JZ06-F1
#
_entry.id   AF-A0A7Y5JZ06-F1
#
_cell.length_a   1.000
_cell.length_b   1.000
_cell.length_c   1.000
_cell.angle_alpha   90.00
_cell.angle_beta   90.00
_cell.angle_gamma   90.00
#
_symmetry.space_group_name_H-M   'P 1'
#
loop_
_entity.id
_entity.type
_entity.pdbx_description
1 polymer ?
#
loop_
_entity_poly.entity_id
_entity_poly.type
_entity_poly.pdbx_seq_one_letter_code
_entity_poly.pdbx_strand_id
1 'polypeptide(L)'
;MTSAAQMDFDFAADAKRDIERLAPIARALAEDAGRRGITVADVRHEAERRGILTGEERGRRLSFLGSVMKAAGLVPTGEWRRSDIPRSHGNLHQVYRAGGAA
;
A
#
# COMPACT_ATOMS: atom_id res chain seq x y z
N MET A 1 25.99 -19.38 2.02
CA MET A 1 24.68 -19.85 1.55
C MET A 1 23.66 -19.51 2.62
N THR A 2 22.83 -18.51 2.37
CA THR A 2 21.83 -18.06 3.35
C THR A 2 20.62 -19.01 3.29
N SER A 3 20.23 -19.56 4.43
CA SER A 3 19.10 -20.50 4.56
C SER A 3 17.78 -19.84 4.13
N ALA A 4 16.88 -20.59 3.50
CA ALA A 4 15.54 -20.12 3.11
C ALA A 4 14.75 -19.54 4.31
N ALA A 5 14.94 -20.11 5.50
CA ALA A 5 14.31 -19.61 6.73
C ALA A 5 14.82 -18.21 7.15
N GLN A 6 16.08 -17.88 6.83
CA GLN A 6 16.65 -16.56 7.12
C GLN A 6 16.05 -15.50 6.17
N MET A 7 15.89 -15.84 4.89
CA MET A 7 15.28 -14.96 3.89
C MET A 7 13.80 -14.65 4.18
N ASP A 8 13.05 -15.62 4.70
CA ASP A 8 11.64 -15.42 5.09
C ASP A 8 11.47 -14.55 6.36
N PHE A 9 12.43 -14.63 7.30
CA PHE A 9 12.38 -13.83 8.54
C PHE A 9 12.73 -12.36 8.27
N ASP A 10 13.74 -12.10 7.44
CA ASP A 10 14.14 -10.75 7.03
C ASP A 10 13.00 -10.06 6.25
N PHE A 11 12.27 -10.81 5.43
CA PHE A 11 11.10 -10.31 4.71
C PHE A 11 9.98 -9.80 5.64
N ALA A 12 9.63 -10.57 6.68
CA ALA A 12 8.54 -10.20 7.57
C ALA A 12 8.89 -8.94 8.41
N ALA A 13 10.15 -8.82 8.82
CA ALA A 13 10.66 -7.65 9.51
C ALA A 13 10.65 -6.40 8.61
N ASP A 14 11.07 -6.54 7.36
CA ASP A 14 11.05 -5.46 6.37
C ASP A 14 9.61 -5.03 6.05
N ALA A 15 8.71 -5.98 5.81
CA ALA A 15 7.30 -5.69 5.54
C ALA A 15 6.64 -4.95 6.72
N LYS A 16 6.94 -5.33 7.96
CA LYS A 16 6.44 -4.62 9.15
C LYS A 16 6.93 -3.17 9.17
N ARG A 17 8.23 -2.94 8.96
CA ARG A 17 8.81 -1.59 8.92
C ARG A 17 8.20 -0.75 7.81
N ASP A 18 8.00 -1.33 6.64
CA ASP A 18 7.39 -0.64 5.50
C ASP A 18 5.92 -0.29 5.79
N ILE A 19 5.16 -1.18 6.44
CA ILE A 19 3.79 -0.89 6.88
C ILE A 19 3.77 0.30 7.85
N GLU A 20 4.65 0.30 8.86
CA GLU A 20 4.73 1.38 9.85
C GLU A 20 5.09 2.73 9.20
N ARG A 21 5.96 2.73 8.18
CA ARG A 21 6.34 3.94 7.43
C ARG A 21 5.24 4.41 6.48
N LEU A 22 4.52 3.49 5.83
CA LEU A 22 3.54 3.81 4.79
C LEU A 22 2.15 4.10 5.35
N ALA A 23 1.79 3.58 6.52
CA ALA A 23 0.49 3.83 7.15
C ALA A 23 0.16 5.33 7.34
N PRO A 24 1.03 6.19 7.91
CA PRO A 24 0.73 7.61 8.03
C PRO A 24 0.61 8.32 6.67
N ILE A 25 1.36 7.85 5.66
CA ILE A 25 1.29 8.37 4.29
C ILE A 25 -0.07 8.01 3.66
N ALA A 26 -0.48 6.75 3.77
CA ALA A 26 -1.78 6.30 3.26
C ALA A 26 -2.93 7.03 3.94
N ARG A 27 -2.84 7.29 5.25
CA ARG A 27 -3.83 8.10 5.97
C ARG A 27 -3.91 9.52 5.43
N ALA A 28 -2.78 10.22 5.31
CA ALA A 28 -2.73 11.58 4.79
C ALA A 28 -3.26 11.69 3.35
N LEU A 29 -2.91 10.73 2.48
CA LEU A 29 -3.44 10.64 1.12
C LEU A 29 -4.96 10.46 1.10
N ALA A 30 -5.50 9.62 2.00
CA ALA A 30 -6.93 9.39 2.10
C ALA A 30 -7.69 10.61 2.64
N GLU A 31 -7.11 11.35 3.57
CA GLU A 31 -7.66 12.60 4.11
C GLU A 31 -7.70 13.68 3.04
N ASP A 32 -6.61 13.86 2.28
CA ASP A 32 -6.52 14.80 1.15
C ASP A 32 -7.51 14.44 0.01
N ALA A 33 -7.63 13.15 -0.32
CA ALA A 33 -8.58 12.70 -1.33
C ALA A 33 -10.05 12.82 -0.88
N GLY A 34 -10.32 12.88 0.43
CA GLY A 34 -11.66 12.97 1.00
C GLY A 34 -12.62 11.91 0.44
N ARG A 35 -13.75 12.36 -0.12
CA ARG A 35 -14.78 11.48 -0.69
C ARG A 35 -14.31 10.68 -1.90
N ARG A 36 -13.28 11.13 -2.62
CA ARG A 36 -12.72 10.39 -3.76
C ARG A 36 -12.06 9.09 -3.31
N GLY A 37 -11.48 9.08 -2.11
CA GLY A 37 -10.72 7.96 -1.58
C GLY A 37 -9.46 7.65 -2.40
N ILE A 38 -8.73 6.64 -1.91
CA ILE A 38 -7.46 6.21 -2.48
C ILE A 38 -7.45 4.70 -2.72
N THR A 39 -6.51 4.25 -3.54
CA THR A 39 -6.26 2.84 -3.82
C THR A 39 -4.85 2.46 -3.36
N VAL A 40 -4.58 1.16 -3.33
CA VAL A 40 -3.21 0.65 -3.11
C VAL A 40 -2.22 1.19 -4.15
N ALA A 41 -2.67 1.48 -5.37
CA ALA A 41 -1.82 2.08 -6.40
C ALA A 41 -1.32 3.48 -5.99
N ASP A 42 -2.18 4.32 -5.40
CA ASP A 42 -1.77 5.66 -4.97
C ASP A 42 -0.69 5.59 -3.89
N VAL A 43 -0.85 4.67 -2.93
CA VAL A 43 0.15 4.44 -1.87
C VAL A 43 1.46 3.98 -2.47
N ARG A 44 1.42 3.05 -3.44
CA ARG A 44 2.62 2.58 -4.13
C ARG A 44 3.33 3.71 -4.88
N HIS A 45 2.57 4.52 -5.62
CA HIS A 45 3.13 5.63 -6.38
C HIS A 45 3.81 6.65 -5.47
N GLU A 46 3.15 7.00 -4.36
CA GLU A 46 3.71 7.92 -3.37
C GLU A 46 4.92 7.34 -2.64
N ALA A 47 4.93 6.04 -2.34
CA ALA A 47 6.06 5.35 -1.74
C ALA A 47 7.29 5.37 -2.64
N GLU A 48 7.12 5.19 -3.95
CA GLU A 48 8.18 5.27 -4.95
C GLU A 48 8.69 6.70 -5.11
N ARG A 49 7.76 7.67 -5.18
CA ARG A 49 8.12 9.10 -5.22
C ARG A 49 8.96 9.54 -4.02
N ARG A 50 8.73 8.94 -2.85
CA ARG A 50 9.48 9.21 -1.62
C ARG A 50 10.72 8.32 -1.43
N GLY A 51 11.02 7.43 -2.37
CA GLY A 51 12.16 6.50 -2.28
C GLY A 51 12.04 5.46 -1.16
N ILE A 52 10.82 5.17 -0.69
CA ILE A 52 10.55 4.09 0.29
C ILE A 52 10.54 2.75 -0.44
N LEU A 53 9.91 2.72 -1.62
CA LEU A 53 9.98 1.60 -2.55
C LEU A 53 10.84 2.00 -3.75
N THR A 54 11.56 1.05 -4.32
CA THR A 54 12.39 1.28 -5.51
C THR A 54 11.60 1.22 -6.81
N GLY A 55 10.41 0.59 -6.76
CA GLY A 55 9.58 0.31 -7.93
C GLY A 55 9.97 -0.96 -8.67
N GLU A 56 11.04 -1.63 -8.23
CA GLU A 56 11.47 -2.92 -8.77
C GLU A 56 10.82 -4.10 -8.01
N GLU A 57 10.17 -3.85 -6.88
CA GLU A 57 9.54 -4.88 -6.07
C GLU A 57 8.41 -5.59 -6.84
N ARG A 58 8.37 -6.92 -6.70
CA ARG A 58 7.38 -7.80 -7.34
C ARG A 58 6.84 -8.85 -6.37
N GLY A 59 5.71 -9.48 -6.74
CA GLY A 59 5.19 -10.67 -6.07
C GLY A 59 4.86 -10.47 -4.59
N ARG A 60 5.33 -11.39 -3.73
CA ARG A 60 5.12 -11.37 -2.26
C ARG A 60 5.52 -10.05 -1.61
N ARG A 61 6.48 -9.32 -2.18
CA ARG A 61 6.91 -8.03 -1.66
C ARG A 61 5.91 -6.90 -1.87
N LEU A 62 4.87 -7.08 -2.69
CA LEU A 62 3.78 -6.11 -2.84
C LEU A 62 2.49 -6.54 -2.15
N SER A 63 2.37 -7.80 -1.72
CA SER A 63 1.13 -8.31 -1.12
C SER A 63 0.83 -7.70 0.24
N PHE A 64 1.84 -7.17 0.94
CA PHE A 64 1.65 -6.47 2.21
C PHE A 64 0.99 -5.08 2.04
N LEU A 65 0.97 -4.50 0.82
CA LEU A 65 0.40 -3.17 0.62
C LEU A 65 -1.09 -3.09 0.97
N GLY A 66 -1.83 -4.20 0.86
CA GLY A 66 -3.19 -4.27 1.39
C GLY A 66 -3.24 -4.10 2.92
N SER A 67 -2.23 -4.61 3.63
CA SER A 67 -2.10 -4.44 5.09
C SER A 67 -1.80 -3.00 5.49
N VAL A 68 -1.17 -2.20 4.62
CA VAL A 68 -0.96 -0.76 4.85
C VAL A 68 -2.29 -0.02 5.01
N MET A 69 -3.28 -0.32 4.16
CA MET A 69 -4.59 0.34 4.22
C MET A 69 -5.28 0.09 5.56
N LYS A 70 -5.21 -1.16 6.04
CA LYS A 70 -5.74 -1.55 7.36
C LYS A 70 -4.97 -0.87 8.50
N ALA A 71 -3.64 -0.86 8.44
CA ALA A 71 -2.79 -0.22 9.45
C ALA A 71 -3.02 1.31 9.51
N ALA A 72 -3.36 1.93 8.38
CA ALA A 72 -3.73 3.34 8.27
C ALA A 72 -5.17 3.64 8.75
N GLY A 73 -5.91 2.65 9.24
CA GLY A 73 -7.29 2.82 9.68
C GLY A 73 -8.24 3.23 8.55
N LEU A 74 -7.96 2.79 7.32
CA LEU A 74 -8.79 3.08 6.16
C LEU A 74 -9.86 2.02 5.98
N VAL A 75 -11.04 2.46 5.54
CA VAL A 75 -12.21 1.60 5.36
C VAL A 75 -12.45 1.40 3.86
N PRO A 76 -12.65 0.15 3.40
CA PRO A 76 -13.01 -0.11 2.02
C PRO A 76 -14.41 0.43 1.71
N THR A 77 -14.57 1.03 0.54
CA THR A 77 -15.83 1.67 0.12
C THR A 77 -16.77 0.75 -0.67
N GLY A 78 -16.25 -0.37 -1.18
CA GLY A 78 -16.94 -1.20 -2.17
C GLY A 78 -16.77 -0.72 -3.62
N GLU A 79 -16.24 0.49 -3.83
CA GLU A 79 -15.92 1.02 -5.15
C GLU A 79 -14.55 0.49 -5.64
N TRP A 80 -14.39 0.41 -6.96
CA TRP A 80 -13.17 -0.05 -7.61
C TRP A 80 -12.70 0.97 -8.65
N ARG A 81 -11.39 1.22 -8.71
CA ARG A 81 -10.76 2.13 -9.66
C ARG A 81 -9.64 1.43 -10.41
N ARG A 82 -9.54 1.67 -11.72
CA ARG A 82 -8.42 1.16 -12.53
C ARG A 82 -7.13 1.85 -12.13
N SER A 83 -6.04 1.10 -12.06
CA SER A 83 -4.71 1.68 -11.85
C SER A 83 -4.25 2.42 -13.12
N ASP A 84 -3.69 3.60 -12.89
CA ASP A 84 -2.98 4.46 -13.82
C ASP A 84 -1.48 4.15 -13.91
N ILE A 85 -0.94 3.35 -12.98
CA ILE A 85 0.47 2.95 -13.00
C ILE A 85 0.71 2.01 -14.21
N PRO A 86 1.69 2.30 -15.10
CA PRO A 86 1.89 1.57 -16.35
C PRO A 86 2.00 0.04 -16.20
N ARG A 87 2.73 -0.43 -15.18
CA ARG A 87 2.94 -1.88 -14.92
C ARG A 87 1.74 -2.60 -14.27
N SER A 88 0.73 -1.86 -13.81
CA SER A 88 -0.55 -2.41 -13.32
C SER A 88 -1.75 -1.85 -14.09
N HIS A 89 -1.49 -1.27 -15.28
CA HIS A 89 -2.51 -0.63 -16.08
C HIS A 89 -3.65 -1.59 -16.37
N GLY A 90 -4.87 -1.17 -16.07
CA GLY A 90 -6.08 -1.97 -16.27
C GLY A 90 -6.53 -2.82 -15.08
N ASN A 91 -5.67 -3.05 -14.08
CA ASN A 91 -6.07 -3.77 -12.86
C ASN A 91 -7.05 -2.92 -12.03
N LEU A 92 -8.08 -3.58 -11.50
CA LEU A 92 -9.03 -2.96 -10.57
C LEU A 92 -8.46 -2.99 -9.16
N HIS A 93 -8.46 -1.82 -8.52
CA HIS A 93 -8.07 -1.66 -7.13
C HIS A 93 -9.24 -1.14 -6.33
N GLN A 94 -9.48 -1.76 -5.17
CA GLN A 94 -10.50 -1.31 -4.25
C GLN A 94 -10.15 0.09 -3.72
N VAL A 95 -11.17 0.95 -3.62
CA VAL A 95 -11.07 2.30 -3.09
C VAL A 95 -11.32 2.28 -1.58
N TYR A 96 -10.46 2.98 -0.86
CA TYR A 96 -10.48 3.13 0.59
C TYR A 96 -10.62 4.61 0.96
N ARG A 97 -11.23 4.89 2.11
CA ARG A 97 -11.36 6.25 2.66
C ARG A 97 -10.85 6.27 4.10
N ALA A 98 -10.47 7.46 4.56
CA ALA A 98 -10.26 7.70 5.98
C ALA A 98 -11.57 7.36 6.70
N GLY A 99 -11.54 6.40 7.63
CA GLY A 99 -12.67 6.19 8.52
C GLY A 99 -12.91 7.49 9.28
N GLY A 100 -14.10 8.08 9.10
CA GLY A 100 -14.63 8.95 10.15
C GLY A 100 -14.79 8.08 11.38
N ALA A 101 -14.39 8.58 12.55
CA ALA A 101 -14.92 8.01 13.78
C ALA A 101 -16.45 8.02 13.63
N ALA A 102 -17.04 6.84 13.47
CA ALA A 102 -18.50 6.69 13.51
C ALA A 102 -18.98 7.05 14.92
#